data_AF-A0AAW3U5Q4-F1
#
_entry.id   AF-A0AAW3U5Q4-F1
#
_cell.length_a   1.000
_cell.length_b   1.000
_cell.length_c   1.000
_cell.angle_alpha   90.00
_cell.angle_beta   90.00
_cell.angle_gamma   90.00
#
_symmetry.space_group_name_H-M   'P 1'
#
loop_
_entity.id
_entity.type
_entity.pdbx_description
1 polymer ?
#
loop_
_entity_poly.entity_id
_entity_poly.type
_entity_poly.pdbx_seq_one_letter_code
_entity_poly.pdbx_strand_id
1 'polypeptide(L)'
;MNTMRWALLLILMPLLAQAADVRQDYRQQWPLQVTGADVGLYQVSLDAAVYRTAHDAALRDVTVIDARGQELPTAWLPMDAAPAAAVRHQRLPLFALPAGAAPANGDRS
;
A
#
# COMPACT_ATOMS: atom_id res chain seq x y z
N MET A 1 21.98 -17.10 -37.77
CA MET A 1 22.26 -15.96 -36.87
C MET A 1 21.04 -15.47 -36.07
N ASN A 2 19.80 -15.79 -36.45
CA ASN A 2 18.62 -15.37 -35.67
C ASN A 2 18.47 -16.12 -34.34
N THR A 3 18.69 -17.44 -34.31
CA THR A 3 18.52 -18.27 -33.10
C THR A 3 19.32 -17.80 -31.89
N MET A 4 20.53 -17.26 -32.11
CA MET A 4 21.37 -16.71 -31.05
C MET A 4 20.85 -15.36 -30.50
N ARG A 5 20.21 -14.53 -31.34
CA ARG A 5 19.50 -13.31 -30.90
C ARG A 5 18.22 -13.64 -30.11
N TRP A 6 17.51 -14.69 -30.49
CA TRP A 6 16.31 -15.16 -29.77
C TRP A 6 16.66 -15.77 -28.41
N ALA A 7 17.73 -16.57 -28.34
CA ALA A 7 18.25 -17.10 -27.08
C ALA A 7 18.72 -15.97 -26.14
N LEU A 8 19.38 -14.95 -26.68
CA LEU A 8 19.80 -13.78 -25.91
C LEU A 8 18.60 -12.97 -25.37
N LEU A 9 17.53 -12.80 -26.17
CA LEU A 9 16.30 -12.13 -25.73
C LEU A 9 15.57 -12.91 -24.63
N LEU A 10 15.51 -14.24 -24.72
CA LEU A 10 14.90 -15.10 -23.69
C LEU A 10 15.66 -15.06 -22.36
N ILE A 11 16.99 -14.93 -22.40
CA ILE A 11 17.83 -14.79 -21.20
C ILE A 11 17.69 -13.40 -20.58
N LEU A 12 17.40 -12.36 -21.36
CA LEU A 12 17.25 -10.98 -20.87
C LEU A 12 15.84 -10.68 -20.33
N MET A 13 14.83 -11.45 -20.74
CA MET A 13 13.42 -11.30 -20.34
C MET A 13 13.13 -11.42 -18.82
N PRO A 14 13.76 -12.31 -18.02
CA PRO A 14 13.51 -12.33 -16.58
C PRO A 14 14.00 -11.06 -15.87
N LEU A 15 14.93 -10.31 -16.47
CA LEU A 15 15.42 -9.05 -15.92
C LEU A 15 14.38 -7.92 -16.00
N LEU A 16 13.46 -7.97 -16.98
CA LEU A 16 12.36 -7.00 -17.12
C LEU A 16 11.15 -7.36 -16.26
N ALA A 17 11.02 -8.61 -15.82
CA ALA A 17 9.91 -9.08 -14.99
C ALA A 17 10.06 -8.71 -13.50
N GLN A 18 11.21 -8.17 -13.11
CA GLN A 18 11.39 -7.44 -11.88
C GLN A 18 10.62 -6.12 -12.02
N ALA A 19 9.29 -6.16 -11.93
CA ALA A 19 8.47 -4.97 -11.73
C ALA A 19 9.16 -4.16 -10.64
N ALA A 20 9.60 -2.94 -10.96
CA ALA A 20 10.52 -2.15 -10.14
C ALA A 20 10.07 -2.19 -8.68
N ASP A 21 10.71 -3.06 -7.89
CA ASP A 21 10.36 -3.26 -6.50
C ASP A 21 11.01 -2.09 -5.78
N VAL A 22 10.20 -1.08 -5.46
CA VAL A 22 10.66 0.19 -4.90
C VAL A 22 11.45 -0.03 -3.60
N ARG A 23 11.24 -1.18 -2.94
CA ARG A 23 12.03 -1.63 -1.79
C ARG A 23 13.54 -1.60 -2.02
N GLN A 24 14.01 -1.77 -3.26
CA GLN A 24 15.44 -1.77 -3.59
C GLN A 24 16.09 -0.38 -3.46
N ASP A 25 15.30 0.69 -3.52
CA ASP A 25 15.79 2.07 -3.40
C ASP A 25 16.03 2.48 -1.94
N TYR A 26 15.48 1.71 -0.99
CA TYR A 26 15.58 1.98 0.44
C TYR A 26 16.62 1.09 1.12
N ARG A 27 17.41 1.68 2.01
CA ARG A 27 18.52 0.97 2.69
C ARG A 27 18.06 -0.02 3.75
N GLN A 28 16.93 0.24 4.39
CA GLN A 28 16.45 -0.54 5.52
C GLN A 28 14.95 -0.74 5.43
N GLN A 29 14.50 -1.92 5.83
CA GLN A 29 13.11 -2.33 5.77
C GLN A 29 12.74 -2.97 7.10
N TRP A 30 11.53 -2.69 7.56
CA TRP A 30 10.98 -3.25 8.79
C TRP A 30 9.67 -3.97 8.48
N PRO A 31 9.48 -5.20 8.98
CA PRO A 31 8.23 -5.91 8.79
C PRO A 31 7.10 -5.21 9.55
N LEU A 32 5.99 -4.94 8.87
CA LEU A 32 4.81 -4.33 9.47
C LEU A 32 3.84 -5.41 9.93
N GLN A 33 3.47 -5.39 11.20
CA GLN A 33 2.39 -6.21 11.74
C GLN A 33 1.11 -5.39 11.70
N VAL A 34 0.21 -5.77 10.79
CA VAL A 34 -1.08 -5.09 10.61
C VAL A 34 -2.13 -5.88 11.39
N THR A 35 -2.73 -5.26 12.40
CA THR A 35 -3.77 -5.91 13.22
C THR A 35 -5.15 -5.48 12.75
N GLY A 36 -5.93 -6.43 12.21
CA GLY A 36 -7.31 -6.24 11.76
C GLY A 36 -7.42 -6.02 10.25
N ALA A 37 -7.72 -7.09 9.50
CA ALA A 37 -7.70 -7.09 8.02
C ALA A 37 -8.88 -6.36 7.34
N ASP A 38 -9.90 -5.92 8.11
CA ASP A 38 -11.16 -5.36 7.58
C ASP A 38 -11.29 -3.84 7.78
N VAL A 39 -10.19 -3.14 8.07
CA VAL A 39 -10.22 -1.69 8.31
C VAL A 39 -9.69 -0.93 7.10
N GLY A 40 -10.42 0.08 6.64
CA GLY A 40 -10.02 0.89 5.49
C GLY A 40 -8.82 1.80 5.73
N LEU A 41 -8.38 1.93 6.99
CA LEU A 41 -7.26 2.77 7.40
C LEU A 41 -6.44 2.05 8.47
N TYR A 42 -5.14 1.95 8.25
CA TYR A 42 -4.20 1.29 9.14
C TYR A 42 -3.34 2.33 9.86
N GLN A 43 -3.26 2.24 11.18
CA GLN A 43 -2.31 3.01 11.97
C GLN A 43 -1.10 2.15 12.31
N VAL A 44 0.09 2.63 11.99
CA VAL A 44 1.36 1.97 12.27
C VAL A 44 2.13 2.84 13.26
N SER A 45 2.60 2.25 14.35
CA SER A 45 3.51 2.91 15.28
C SER A 45 4.94 2.76 14.80
N LEU A 46 5.67 3.86 14.67
CA LEU A 46 7.08 3.83 14.29
C LEU A 46 7.95 3.57 15.52
N ASP A 47 8.79 2.54 15.43
CA ASP A 47 9.81 2.23 16.44
C ASP A 47 10.93 3.30 16.41
N ALA A 48 11.57 3.53 17.55
CA ALA A 48 12.80 4.33 17.68
C ALA A 48 13.90 3.91 16.69
N ALA A 49 13.93 2.64 16.28
CA ALA A 49 14.85 2.18 15.23
C ALA A 49 14.65 2.90 13.89
N VAL A 50 13.41 3.21 13.50
CA VAL A 50 13.10 3.92 12.24
C VAL A 50 13.61 5.35 12.33
N TYR A 51 13.32 6.05 13.44
CA TYR A 51 13.78 7.42 13.68
C TYR A 51 15.31 7.56 13.68
N ARG A 52 16.05 6.54 14.13
CA ARG A 52 17.53 6.57 14.11
C ARG A 52 18.12 6.42 12.71
N THR A 53 17.41 5.75 11.80
CA THR A 53 17.88 5.53 10.43
C THR A 53 17.42 6.63 9.48
N ALA A 54 16.28 7.28 9.78
CA ALA A 54 15.74 8.36 8.96
C ALA A 54 16.73 9.53 8.87
N HIS A 55 16.88 10.07 7.67
CA HIS A 55 17.76 11.20 7.39
C HIS A 55 17.03 12.54 7.54
N ASP A 56 15.73 12.59 7.17
CA ASP A 56 14.90 13.79 7.37
C ASP A 56 14.12 13.69 8.69
N ALA A 57 14.19 14.75 9.51
CA ALA A 57 13.42 14.85 10.75
C ALA A 57 11.90 14.88 10.51
N ALA A 58 11.46 15.30 9.32
CA ALA A 58 10.06 15.23 8.88
C ALA A 58 9.69 13.87 8.24
N LEU A 59 10.58 12.88 8.29
CA LEU A 59 10.40 11.51 7.78
C LEU A 59 9.99 11.43 6.30
N ARG A 60 10.42 12.41 5.48
CA ARG A 60 10.09 12.43 4.04
C ARG A 60 10.72 11.29 3.25
N ASP A 61 11.74 10.66 3.82
CA ASP A 61 12.47 9.50 3.32
C ASP A 61 11.94 8.16 3.85
N VAL A 62 10.80 8.18 4.57
CA VAL A 62 10.15 6.98 5.09
C VAL A 62 8.82 6.80 4.38
N THR A 63 8.64 5.62 3.78
CA THR A 63 7.40 5.22 3.10
C THR A 63 6.95 3.83 3.56
N VAL A 64 5.69 3.49 3.30
CA VAL A 64 5.15 2.15 3.52
C VAL A 64 5.01 1.46 2.18
N ILE A 65 5.46 0.21 2.09
CA ILE A 65 5.44 -0.57 0.85
C ILE A 65 4.58 -1.81 1.06
N ASP A 66 3.69 -2.12 0.12
CA ASP A 66 2.89 -3.35 0.17
C ASP A 66 3.69 -4.62 -0.16
N ALA A 67 3.02 -5.76 -0.04
CA ALA A 67 3.58 -7.05 -0.39
C ALA A 67 3.99 -7.17 -1.88
N ARG A 68 3.45 -6.31 -2.75
CA ARG A 68 3.75 -6.26 -4.19
C ARG A 68 4.94 -5.35 -4.51
N GLY A 69 5.53 -4.69 -3.51
CA GLY A 69 6.66 -3.78 -3.72
C GLY A 69 6.23 -2.39 -4.19
N GLN A 70 4.97 -2.00 -3.99
CA GLN A 70 4.43 -0.70 -4.36
C GLN A 70 4.28 0.22 -3.14
N GLU A 71 4.59 1.51 -3.30
CA GLU A 71 4.38 2.50 -2.24
C GLU A 71 2.89 2.70 -1.95
N LEU A 72 2.56 2.73 -0.65
CA LEU A 72 1.22 2.99 -0.15
C LEU A 72 1.05 4.46 0.20
N PRO A 73 -0.12 5.06 -0.11
CA PRO A 73 -0.47 6.37 0.40
C PRO A 73 -0.46 6.35 1.93
N THR A 74 0.33 7.25 2.52
CA THR A 74 0.49 7.38 3.96
C THR A 74 0.40 8.83 4.39
N ALA A 75 0.05 9.05 5.65
CA ALA A 75 0.02 10.37 6.26
C ALA A 75 0.54 10.28 7.69
N TRP A 76 1.34 11.26 8.10
CA TRP A 76 1.84 11.37 9.46
C TRP A 76 0.71 11.80 10.40
N LEU A 77 0.56 11.08 11.50
CA LEU A 77 -0.39 11.47 12.54
C LEU A 77 0.28 12.54 13.44
N PRO A 78 -0.31 13.74 13.59
CA PRO A 78 0.24 14.75 14.49
C PRO A 78 0.21 14.26 15.95
N MET A 79 1.13 14.74 16.78
CA MET A 79 1.23 14.30 18.18
C MET A 79 -0.05 14.55 18.99
N ASP A 80 -0.80 15.60 18.64
CA ASP A 80 -2.06 15.96 19.30
C ASP A 80 -3.28 15.26 18.69
N ALA A 81 -3.08 14.36 17.71
CA ALA A 81 -4.16 13.58 17.15
C ALA A 81 -4.76 12.66 18.22
N ALA A 82 -6.09 12.66 18.31
CA ALA A 82 -6.77 11.66 19.11
C ALA A 82 -6.42 10.25 18.59
N PRO A 83 -6.12 9.29 19.49
CA PRO A 83 -5.85 7.92 19.08
C PRO A 83 -7.02 7.39 18.23
N ALA A 84 -6.71 6.64 17.18
CA ALA A 84 -7.74 6.08 16.32
C ALA A 84 -8.74 5.30 17.19
N ALA A 85 -10.01 5.68 17.10
CA ALA A 85 -11.06 4.97 17.82
C ALA A 85 -11.06 3.50 17.40
N ALA A 86 -11.22 2.59 18.36
CA ALA A 86 -11.34 1.17 18.06
C ALA A 86 -12.39 0.97 16.98
N VAL A 87 -12.02 0.31 15.88
CA VAL A 87 -12.93 0.09 14.76
C VAL A 87 -14.12 -0.74 15.24
N ARG A 88 -15.31 -0.15 15.18
CA ARG A 88 -16.56 -0.83 15.55
C ARG A 88 -17.30 -1.24 14.30
N HIS A 89 -17.53 -2.53 14.14
CA HIS A 89 -18.41 -3.04 13.11
C HIS A 89 -19.85 -2.86 13.57
N GLN A 90 -20.61 -2.02 12.86
CA GLN A 90 -22.04 -1.87 13.08
C GLN A 90 -22.79 -2.49 11.90
N ARG A 91 -23.77 -3.35 12.18
CA ARG A 91 -24.67 -3.85 11.14
C ARG A 91 -25.57 -2.70 10.69
N LEU A 92 -25.39 -2.23 9.45
CA LEU A 92 -26.33 -1.30 8.83
C LEU A 92 -27.56 -2.08 8.34
N PRO A 93 -28.78 -1.59 8.63
CA PRO A 93 -29.97 -2.16 8.02
C PRO A 93 -29.91 -1.93 6.51
N LEU A 94 -30.02 -3.02 5.74
CA LEU A 94 -30.12 -2.93 4.29
C LEU A 94 -31.55 -2.50 3.95
N PHE A 95 -31.68 -1.40 3.22
CA PHE A 95 -32.97 -1.01 2.64
C PHE A 95 -33.24 -1.87 1.42
N ALA A 96 -34.45 -2.44 1.32
CA ALA A 96 -34.87 -3.14 0.12
C ALA A 96 -34.91 -2.15 -1.04
N LEU A 97 -34.23 -2.48 -2.14
CA LEU A 97 -34.40 -1.74 -3.38
C LEU A 97 -35.84 -1.94 -3.86
N PRO A 98 -36.54 -0.86 -4.27
CA PRO A 98 -37.85 -0.98 -4.89
C PRO A 98 -37.78 -1.93 -6.10
N ALA A 99 -38.75 -2.84 -6.23
CA ALA A 99 -38.84 -3.71 -7.39
C ALA A 99 -38.94 -2.84 -8.66
N GLY A 100 -37.92 -2.90 -9.52
CA GLY A 100 -37.81 -2.07 -10.73
C GLY A 100 -36.71 -1.01 -10.69
N ALA A 101 -35.95 -0.87 -9.60
CA ALA A 101 -34.74 -0.05 -9.59
C ALA A 101 -33.69 -0.66 -10.53
N ALA A 102 -33.53 -0.09 -11.73
CA ALA A 102 -32.41 -0.41 -12.62
C ALA A 102 -31.09 -0.02 -11.93
N PRO A 103 -29.98 -0.76 -12.15
CA PRO A 103 -28.68 -0.35 -11.65
C PRO A 103 -28.37 1.05 -12.21
N ALA A 104 -28.13 2.01 -11.31
CA ALA A 104 -27.72 3.35 -11.71
C ALA A 104 -26.34 3.20 -12.37
N ASN A 105 -26.30 3.22 -13.70
CA ASN A 105 -25.06 3.47 -14.42
C ASN A 105 -24.63 4.87 -14.02
N GLY A 106 -23.63 4.96 -13.15
CA GLY A 106 -22.98 6.22 -12.79
C GLY A 106 -22.30 6.79 -14.03
N ASP A 107 -23.05 7.56 -14.82
CA ASP A 107 -22.51 8.47 -15.81
C ASP A 107 -21.69 9.53 -15.05
N ARG A 108 -20.36 9.45 -15.23
CA ARG A 108 -19.49 10.59 -15.01
C ARG A 108 -19.25 11.23 -16.37
N SER A 109 -19.84 12.39 -16.56
CA SER A 109 -19.42 13.41 -17.53
C SER A 109 -19.08 14.71 -16.82
#